data_AF-A0A3D0VAS6-F1
#
_entry.id   AF-A0A3D0VAS6-F1
#
_cell.length_a   1.000
_cell.length_b   1.000
_cell.length_c   1.000
_cell.angle_alpha   90.00
_cell.angle_beta   90.00
_cell.angle_gamma   90.00
#
_symmetry.space_group_name_H-M   'P 1'
#
loop_
_entity.id
_entity.type
_entity.pdbx_description
1 polymer ?
#
loop_
_entity_poly.entity_id
_entity_poly.type
_entity_poly.pdbx_seq_one_letter_code
_entity_poly.pdbx_strand_id
1 'polypeptide(L)'
;LMLGPVSGAHFNPVVSLADWILGRRGGTGLTLAELGTYVIAQTVGAISGSVLANAMFEVGTSISVKDRATTGHLLGEVVATAGLVLLIFALAATNRGVLAAPAVGAYIGAAYWFTSSTSFANPAVTVGRIFSDTFAGIAPASVPGFVLAQLIGAAAGLGLLVILFPSAARNADDIVVPHSLGKSSS
;
A
#
# COMPACT_ATOMS: atom_id res chain seq x y z
N LEU A 1 -8.21 -4.96 -11.81
CA LEU A 1 -8.93 -5.63 -12.93
C LEU A 1 -9.21 -7.10 -12.63
N MET A 2 -8.20 -7.99 -12.52
CA MET A 2 -8.48 -9.43 -12.35
C MET A 2 -8.93 -9.84 -10.93
N LEU A 3 -8.23 -9.39 -9.89
CA LEU A 3 -8.47 -9.83 -8.50
C LEU A 3 -9.18 -8.76 -7.64
N GLY A 4 -9.52 -7.61 -8.23
CA GLY A 4 -10.21 -6.52 -7.54
C GLY A 4 -11.57 -6.93 -6.95
N PRO A 5 -12.45 -7.62 -7.71
CA PRO A 5 -13.74 -8.10 -7.19
C PRO A 5 -13.64 -9.17 -6.10
N VAL A 6 -12.47 -9.81 -5.92
CA VAL A 6 -12.27 -10.91 -4.96
C VAL A 6 -11.74 -10.41 -3.63
N SER A 7 -10.79 -9.48 -3.65
CA SER A 7 -10.06 -9.05 -2.44
C SER A 7 -9.75 -7.54 -2.39
N GLY A 8 -10.36 -6.73 -3.24
CA GLY A 8 -9.94 -5.33 -3.40
C GLY A 8 -8.54 -5.15 -4.01
N ALA A 9 -7.79 -6.24 -4.22
CA ALA A 9 -6.48 -6.27 -4.89
C ALA A 9 -5.45 -5.30 -4.28
N HIS A 10 -5.38 -5.20 -2.94
CA HIS A 10 -4.45 -4.28 -2.28
C HIS A 10 -2.98 -4.56 -2.62
N PHE A 11 -2.59 -5.84 -2.62
CA PHE A 11 -1.23 -6.34 -2.92
C PHE A 11 -0.08 -5.60 -2.24
N ASN A 12 -0.36 -4.90 -1.14
CA ASN A 12 0.58 -4.04 -0.43
C ASN A 12 0.15 -3.88 1.04
N PRO A 13 1.01 -4.22 2.02
CA PRO A 13 0.72 -4.07 3.44
C PRO A 13 0.37 -2.64 3.84
N VAL A 14 1.02 -1.64 3.25
CA VAL A 14 0.75 -0.22 3.53
C VAL A 14 -0.65 0.18 3.07
N VAL A 15 -1.07 -0.25 1.88
CA VAL A 15 -2.41 0.04 1.36
C VAL A 15 -3.48 -0.63 2.21
N SER A 16 -3.24 -1.87 2.62
CA SER A 16 -4.15 -2.63 3.50
C SER A 16 -4.27 -1.97 4.88
N LEU A 17 -3.16 -1.49 5.43
CA LEU A 17 -3.13 -0.74 6.68
C LEU A 17 -3.89 0.58 6.56
N ALA A 18 -3.70 1.31 5.47
CA ALA A 18 -4.40 2.57 5.22
C ALA A 18 -5.92 2.38 5.10
N ASP A 19 -6.36 1.32 4.42
CA ASP A 19 -7.79 0.97 4.32
C ASP A 19 -8.38 0.66 5.71
N TRP A 20 -7.68 -0.15 6.52
CA TRP A 20 -8.07 -0.39 7.92
C TRP A 20 -8.12 0.92 8.74
N ILE A 21 -7.13 1.82 8.62
CA ILE A 21 -7.08 3.09 9.37
C ILE A 21 -8.27 4.00 9.03
N LEU A 22 -8.60 4.11 7.75
CA LEU A 22 -9.66 4.99 7.26
C LEU A 22 -11.05 4.41 7.54
N GLY A 23 -11.23 3.10 7.40
CA GLY A 23 -12.52 2.44 7.56
C GLY A 23 -12.91 2.09 9.00
N ARG A 24 -11.94 1.91 9.91
CA ARG A 24 -12.19 1.40 11.29
C ARG A 24 -13.20 2.19 12.14
N ARG A 25 -13.46 3.47 11.83
CA ARG A 25 -14.43 4.29 12.57
C ARG A 25 -15.85 4.18 12.00
N GLY A 26 -15.99 4.05 10.69
CA GLY A 26 -17.27 3.95 10.00
C GLY A 26 -17.78 2.52 9.83
N GLY A 27 -17.07 1.53 10.38
CA GLY A 27 -17.39 0.11 10.16
C GLY A 27 -17.20 -0.34 8.71
N THR A 28 -16.40 0.42 7.94
CA THR A 28 -16.03 0.12 6.55
C THR A 28 -14.57 -0.34 6.48
N GLY A 29 -14.12 -0.82 5.31
CA GLY A 29 -12.75 -1.30 5.12
C GLY A 29 -12.43 -2.62 5.82
N LEU A 30 -11.15 -3.00 5.83
CA LEU A 30 -10.68 -4.22 6.49
C LEU A 30 -10.87 -4.18 8.01
N THR A 31 -11.16 -5.33 8.60
CA THR A 31 -10.97 -5.62 10.03
C THR A 31 -9.50 -5.86 10.36
N LEU A 32 -9.15 -5.87 11.66
CA LEU A 32 -7.77 -6.16 12.08
C LEU A 32 -7.33 -7.59 11.71
N ALA A 33 -8.25 -8.56 11.76
CA ALA A 33 -7.98 -9.95 11.39
C ALA A 33 -7.75 -10.08 9.87
N GLU A 34 -8.54 -9.38 9.06
CA GLU A 34 -8.34 -9.33 7.61
C GLU A 34 -7.04 -8.63 7.24
N LEU A 35 -6.71 -7.52 7.91
CA LEU A 35 -5.41 -6.85 7.73
C LEU A 35 -4.26 -7.84 7.96
N GLY A 36 -4.28 -8.60 9.06
CA GLY A 36 -3.27 -9.62 9.33
C GLY A 36 -3.19 -10.68 8.22
N THR A 37 -4.35 -11.15 7.75
CA THR A 37 -4.44 -12.13 6.65
C THR A 37 -3.87 -11.57 5.35
N TYR A 38 -4.17 -10.32 5.03
CA TYR A 38 -3.64 -9.63 3.85
C TYR A 38 -2.12 -9.50 3.92
N VAL A 39 -1.57 -9.04 5.05
CA VAL A 39 -0.12 -8.88 5.21
C VAL A 39 0.62 -10.21 5.03
N ILE A 40 0.10 -11.29 5.62
CA ILE A 40 0.68 -12.64 5.47
C ILE A 40 0.61 -13.09 4.01
N ALA A 41 -0.57 -13.04 3.39
CA ALA A 41 -0.77 -13.50 2.01
C ALA A 41 0.09 -12.70 1.01
N GLN A 42 0.18 -11.38 1.20
CA GLN A 42 1.02 -10.50 0.37
C GLN A 42 2.49 -10.82 0.50
N THR A 43 2.97 -11.06 1.73
CA THR A 43 4.38 -11.39 1.99
C THR A 43 4.73 -12.76 1.41
N VAL A 44 3.90 -13.78 1.63
CA VAL A 44 4.08 -15.11 1.04
C VAL A 44 4.03 -15.05 -0.49
N GLY A 45 3.10 -14.28 -1.05
CA GLY A 45 3.01 -14.04 -2.49
C GLY A 45 4.25 -13.37 -3.06
N ALA A 46 4.80 -12.36 -2.37
CA ALA A 46 6.01 -11.66 -2.80
C ALA A 46 7.26 -12.55 -2.74
N ILE A 47 7.41 -13.36 -1.68
CA ILE A 47 8.50 -14.34 -1.56
C ILE A 47 8.39 -15.39 -2.67
N SER A 48 7.21 -16.02 -2.81
CA SER A 48 6.96 -17.02 -3.85
C SER A 48 7.20 -16.46 -5.25
N GLY A 49 6.78 -15.21 -5.50
CA GLY A 49 7.01 -14.52 -6.76
C GLY A 49 8.49 -14.28 -7.04
N SER A 50 9.29 -13.91 -6.03
CA SER A 50 10.74 -13.77 -6.18
C SER A 50 11.43 -15.09 -6.52
N VAL A 51 11.07 -16.18 -5.82
CA VAL A 51 11.61 -17.52 -6.09
C VAL A 51 11.22 -18.01 -7.48
N LEU A 52 9.97 -17.80 -7.88
CA LEU A 52 9.50 -18.14 -9.23
C LEU A 52 10.23 -17.33 -10.30
N ALA A 53 10.41 -16.02 -10.09
CA ALA A 53 11.17 -15.19 -11.02
C ALA A 53 12.61 -15.68 -11.15
N ASN A 54 13.28 -16.00 -10.03
CA ASN A 54 14.63 -16.55 -10.08
C ASN A 54 14.71 -17.83 -10.95
N ALA A 55 13.75 -18.75 -10.77
CA ALA A 55 13.67 -19.96 -11.58
C ALA A 55 13.42 -19.65 -13.07
N MET A 56 12.52 -18.71 -13.39
CA MET A 56 12.24 -18.28 -14.77
C MET A 56 13.45 -17.66 -15.46
N PHE A 57 14.33 -16.99 -14.71
CA PHE A 57 15.54 -16.35 -15.22
C PHE A 57 16.81 -17.21 -15.02
N GLU A 58 16.65 -18.47 -14.61
CA GLU A 58 17.76 -19.41 -14.35
C GLU A 58 18.85 -18.86 -13.42
N VAL A 59 18.45 -18.01 -12.46
CA VAL A 59 19.32 -17.51 -11.39
C VAL A 59 19.03 -18.27 -10.10
N GLY A 60 20.08 -18.61 -9.34
CA GLY A 60 19.92 -19.28 -8.05
C GLY A 60 19.14 -18.42 -7.05
N THR A 61 18.36 -19.07 -6.17
CA THR A 61 17.72 -18.38 -5.04
C THR A 61 18.69 -18.33 -3.86
N SER A 62 19.06 -17.11 -3.46
CA SER A 62 19.92 -16.83 -2.32
C SER A 62 19.44 -15.60 -1.58
N ILE A 63 19.88 -15.47 -0.33
CA ILE A 63 19.69 -14.23 0.45
C ILE A 63 20.57 -13.15 -0.15
N SER A 64 19.98 -12.02 -0.49
CA SER A 64 20.71 -10.92 -1.10
C SER A 64 21.67 -10.25 -0.13
N VAL A 65 22.82 -9.83 -0.64
CA VAL A 65 23.82 -9.03 0.09
C VAL A 65 23.82 -7.56 -0.35
N LYS A 66 22.85 -7.17 -1.19
CA LYS A 66 22.78 -5.83 -1.78
C LYS A 66 22.33 -4.80 -0.75
N ASP A 67 23.27 -4.05 -0.19
CA ASP A 67 22.92 -2.92 0.66
C ASP A 67 22.23 -1.81 -0.16
N ARG A 68 21.12 -1.31 0.39
CA ARG A 68 20.31 -0.26 -0.20
C ARG A 68 19.93 0.83 0.77
N ALA A 69 20.25 0.74 2.07
CA ALA A 69 19.75 1.68 3.07
C ALA A 69 20.53 3.01 3.09
N THR A 70 20.53 3.71 1.96
CA THR A 70 21.07 5.07 1.85
C THR A 70 19.99 6.10 2.16
N THR A 71 20.37 7.27 2.70
CA THR A 71 19.42 8.37 2.97
C THR A 71 18.60 8.73 1.73
N GLY A 72 19.23 8.73 0.55
CA GLY A 72 18.56 9.00 -0.71
C GLY A 72 17.48 7.97 -1.04
N HIS A 73 17.76 6.68 -0.88
CA HIS A 73 16.77 5.63 -1.12
C HIS A 73 15.63 5.68 -0.11
N LEU A 74 15.94 5.90 1.18
CA LEU A 74 14.92 6.00 2.22
C LEU A 74 13.97 7.19 1.96
N LEU A 75 14.49 8.35 1.58
CA LEU A 75 13.65 9.48 1.16
C LEU A 75 12.82 9.15 -0.09
N GLY A 76 13.42 8.45 -1.06
CA GLY A 76 12.72 7.96 -2.25
C GLY A 76 11.51 7.08 -1.91
N GLU A 77 11.65 6.17 -0.94
CA GLU A 77 10.56 5.32 -0.46
C GLU A 77 9.45 6.10 0.25
N VAL A 78 9.80 7.13 1.03
CA VAL A 78 8.80 8.04 1.63
C VAL A 78 7.98 8.71 0.52
N VAL A 79 8.64 9.30 -0.47
CA VAL A 79 7.98 10.02 -1.57
C VAL A 79 7.11 9.08 -2.42
N ALA A 80 7.65 7.93 -2.81
CA ALA A 80 6.91 6.93 -3.58
C ALA A 80 5.67 6.42 -2.83
N THR A 81 5.82 6.09 -1.55
CA THR A 81 4.70 5.54 -0.78
C THR A 81 3.65 6.60 -0.48
N ALA A 82 4.06 7.85 -0.21
CA ALA A 82 3.14 8.95 0.01
C ALA A 82 2.27 9.24 -1.21
N GLY A 83 2.86 9.33 -2.40
CA GLY A 83 2.09 9.56 -3.61
C GLY A 83 1.23 8.36 -4.01
N LEU A 84 1.69 7.12 -3.78
CA LEU A 84 0.89 5.91 -4.00
C LEU A 84 -0.37 5.91 -3.14
N VAL A 85 -0.21 6.13 -1.84
CA VAL A 85 -1.32 6.16 -0.88
C VAL A 85 -2.28 7.31 -1.20
N LEU A 86 -1.76 8.52 -1.42
CA LEU A 86 -2.58 9.65 -1.80
C LEU A 86 -3.38 9.37 -3.09
N LEU A 87 -2.75 8.80 -4.11
CA LEU A 87 -3.40 8.47 -5.38
C LEU A 87 -4.56 7.50 -5.20
N ILE A 88 -4.33 6.37 -4.52
CA ILE A 88 -5.34 5.33 -4.31
C ILE A 88 -6.55 5.92 -3.58
N PHE A 89 -6.31 6.58 -2.45
CA PHE A 89 -7.40 7.04 -1.61
C PHE A 89 -8.04 8.33 -2.12
N ALA A 90 -7.34 9.18 -2.88
CA ALA A 90 -7.96 10.30 -3.58
C ALA A 90 -8.93 9.82 -4.68
N LEU A 91 -8.57 8.75 -5.40
CA LEU A 91 -9.48 8.13 -6.37
C LEU A 91 -10.70 7.52 -5.67
N ALA A 92 -10.52 6.84 -4.54
CA ALA A 92 -11.64 6.34 -3.75
C ALA A 92 -12.53 7.48 -3.23
N ALA A 93 -11.92 8.50 -2.61
CA ALA A 93 -12.56 9.70 -2.07
C ALA A 93 -13.39 10.49 -3.11
N THR A 94 -13.00 10.42 -4.38
CA THR A 94 -13.67 11.13 -5.49
C THR A 94 -14.60 10.24 -6.31
N ASN A 95 -14.96 9.04 -5.80
CA ASN A 95 -15.79 8.05 -6.49
C ASN A 95 -15.23 7.60 -7.85
N ARG A 96 -13.91 7.60 -8.00
CA ARG A 96 -13.16 7.19 -9.19
C ARG A 96 -12.34 5.91 -8.96
N GLY A 97 -12.75 5.08 -8.00
CA GLY A 97 -12.05 3.84 -7.63
C GLY A 97 -11.84 2.86 -8.80
N VAL A 98 -12.69 2.89 -9.82
CA VAL A 98 -12.51 2.09 -11.06
C VAL A 98 -11.17 2.38 -11.77
N LEU A 99 -10.63 3.59 -11.61
CA LEU A 99 -9.35 4.00 -12.18
C LEU A 99 -8.15 3.63 -11.30
N ALA A 100 -8.36 3.11 -10.09
CA ALA A 100 -7.27 2.83 -9.16
C ALA A 100 -6.25 1.84 -9.74
N ALA A 101 -6.70 0.75 -10.35
CA ALA A 101 -5.79 -0.26 -10.91
C ALA A 101 -4.84 0.30 -12.00
N PRO A 102 -5.35 0.94 -13.09
CA PRO A 102 -4.46 1.53 -14.09
C PRO A 102 -3.63 2.70 -13.53
N ALA A 103 -4.17 3.51 -12.63
CA ALA A 103 -3.44 4.62 -12.03
C ALA A 103 -2.29 4.15 -11.13
N VAL A 104 -2.50 3.12 -10.32
CA VAL A 104 -1.45 2.50 -9.51
C VAL A 104 -0.34 1.94 -10.40
N GLY A 105 -0.69 1.23 -11.48
CA GLY A 105 0.30 0.73 -12.43
C GLY A 105 1.13 1.85 -13.05
N ALA A 106 0.48 2.93 -13.52
CA ALA A 106 1.16 4.09 -14.08
C ALA A 106 2.05 4.80 -13.04
N TYR A 107 1.56 4.95 -11.80
CA TYR A 107 2.30 5.59 -10.74
C TYR A 107 3.54 4.80 -10.32
N ILE A 108 3.43 3.48 -10.13
CA ILE A 108 4.58 2.63 -9.81
C ILE A 108 5.59 2.65 -10.96
N GLY A 109 5.14 2.61 -12.22
CA GLY A 109 6.00 2.75 -13.39
C GLY A 109 6.75 4.09 -13.43
N ALA A 110 6.07 5.19 -13.11
CA ALA A 110 6.69 6.51 -13.00
C ALA A 110 7.66 6.59 -11.81
N ALA A 111 7.27 6.08 -10.64
CA ALA A 111 8.05 6.10 -9.41
C ALA A 111 9.32 5.25 -9.51
N TYR A 112 9.28 4.16 -10.27
CA TYR A 112 10.48 3.42 -10.66
C TYR A 112 11.52 4.32 -11.33
N TRP A 113 11.08 5.33 -12.10
CA TRP A 113 11.96 6.29 -12.76
C TRP A 113 12.36 7.51 -11.92
N PHE A 114 11.42 8.14 -11.22
CA PHE A 114 11.70 9.41 -10.54
C PHE A 114 12.29 9.23 -9.13
N THR A 115 12.24 8.02 -8.55
CA THR A 115 12.84 7.76 -7.23
C THR A 115 14.18 7.07 -7.35
N SER A 116 15.11 7.47 -6.49
CA SER A 116 16.45 6.87 -6.38
C SER A 116 16.42 5.40 -5.94
N SER A 117 15.37 4.96 -5.23
CA SER A 117 15.23 3.60 -4.71
C SER A 117 14.65 2.59 -5.71
N THR A 118 14.18 3.04 -6.89
CA THR A 118 13.32 2.29 -7.82
C THR A 118 11.93 1.93 -7.26
N SER A 119 11.44 2.72 -6.29
CA SER A 119 10.09 2.66 -5.71
C SER A 119 9.60 1.26 -5.34
N PHE A 120 10.05 0.73 -4.20
CA PHE A 120 9.47 -0.51 -3.71
C PHE A 120 8.07 -0.22 -3.19
N ALA A 121 7.93 0.84 -2.38
CA ALA A 121 6.69 1.40 -1.86
C ALA A 121 5.75 0.36 -1.22
N ASN A 122 6.30 -0.78 -0.80
CA ASN A 122 5.56 -1.99 -0.46
C ASN A 122 6.40 -2.90 0.45
N PRO A 123 6.03 -3.07 1.73
CA PRO A 123 6.76 -3.91 2.66
C PRO A 123 6.86 -5.38 2.21
N ALA A 124 5.80 -5.94 1.61
CA ALA A 124 5.81 -7.33 1.16
C ALA A 124 6.81 -7.55 0.02
N VAL A 125 6.84 -6.63 -0.97
CA VAL A 125 7.84 -6.66 -2.05
C VAL A 125 9.26 -6.47 -1.50
N THR A 126 9.41 -5.59 -0.51
CA THR A 126 10.70 -5.36 0.16
C THR A 126 11.23 -6.65 0.81
N VAL A 127 10.37 -7.41 1.48
CA VAL A 127 10.73 -8.71 2.05
C VAL A 127 10.97 -9.76 0.97
N GLY A 128 10.11 -9.84 -0.06
CA GLY A 128 10.27 -10.81 -1.14
C GLY A 128 11.62 -10.69 -1.85
N ARG A 129 12.08 -9.44 -2.06
CA ARG A 129 13.39 -9.12 -2.68
C ARG A 129 14.60 -9.55 -1.85
N ILE A 130 14.44 -9.99 -0.61
CA ILE A 130 15.52 -10.62 0.15
C ILE A 130 15.99 -11.91 -0.54
N PHE A 131 15.07 -12.64 -1.18
CA PHE A 131 15.31 -13.98 -1.72
C PHE A 131 15.81 -13.96 -3.19
N SER A 132 16.45 -12.90 -3.63
CA SER A 132 17.06 -12.81 -4.96
C SER A 132 18.31 -11.96 -4.88
N ASP A 133 19.51 -12.55 -4.98
CA ASP A 133 20.77 -11.80 -5.00
C ASP A 133 21.12 -11.31 -6.41
N THR A 134 20.24 -10.47 -6.95
CA THR A 134 20.36 -9.88 -8.29
C THR A 134 20.28 -8.36 -8.21
N PHE A 135 20.22 -7.67 -9.35
CA PHE A 135 19.94 -6.22 -9.35
C PHE A 135 18.62 -5.87 -8.65
N ALA A 136 17.68 -6.81 -8.51
CA ALA A 136 16.41 -6.62 -7.81
C ALA A 136 16.50 -6.87 -6.29
N GLY A 137 17.60 -7.43 -5.79
CA GLY A 137 17.79 -7.91 -4.42
C GLY A 137 18.09 -6.87 -3.35
N ILE A 138 17.63 -7.06 -2.11
CA ILE A 138 17.93 -6.19 -0.96
C ILE A 138 18.47 -7.01 0.22
N ALA A 139 19.53 -6.51 0.85
CA ALA A 139 20.07 -7.12 2.07
C ALA A 139 19.04 -7.07 3.21
N PRO A 140 18.88 -8.14 4.02
CA PRO A 140 17.95 -8.15 5.15
C PRO A 140 18.13 -6.97 6.10
N ALA A 141 19.38 -6.51 6.31
CA ALA A 141 19.69 -5.37 7.17
C ALA A 141 19.12 -4.04 6.67
N SER A 142 18.90 -3.88 5.35
CA SER A 142 18.33 -2.66 4.78
C SER A 142 16.79 -2.62 4.88
N VAL A 143 16.14 -3.76 5.07
CA VAL A 143 14.67 -3.92 5.03
C VAL A 143 13.95 -3.09 6.10
N PRO A 144 14.37 -3.09 7.38
CA PRO A 144 13.68 -2.29 8.41
C PRO A 144 13.63 -0.79 8.07
N GLY A 145 14.73 -0.25 7.49
CA GLY A 145 14.77 1.15 7.06
C GLY A 145 13.77 1.45 5.95
N PHE A 146 13.67 0.58 4.94
CA PHE A 146 12.70 0.71 3.85
C PHE A 146 11.26 0.62 4.36
N VAL A 147 10.96 -0.36 5.21
CA VAL A 147 9.61 -0.51 5.79
C VAL A 147 9.23 0.72 6.62
N LEU A 148 10.15 1.24 7.43
CA LEU A 148 9.91 2.46 8.20
C LEU A 148 9.66 3.67 7.28
N ALA A 149 10.46 3.85 6.24
CA ALA A 149 10.28 4.91 5.24
C ALA A 149 8.93 4.80 4.53
N GLN A 150 8.51 3.59 4.16
CA GLN A 150 7.21 3.33 3.55
C GLN A 150 6.06 3.67 4.51
N LEU A 151 6.16 3.33 5.79
CA LEU A 151 5.16 3.70 6.80
C LEU A 151 5.08 5.22 7.02
N ILE A 152 6.23 5.92 7.03
CA ILE A 152 6.27 7.39 7.08
C ILE A 152 5.60 7.98 5.83
N GLY A 153 5.92 7.45 4.65
CA GLY A 153 5.27 7.84 3.41
C GLY A 153 3.76 7.61 3.45
N ALA A 154 3.31 6.48 3.96
CA ALA A 154 1.89 6.19 4.14
C ALA A 154 1.19 7.24 5.03
N ALA A 155 1.79 7.56 6.18
CA ALA A 155 1.27 8.58 7.07
C ALA A 155 1.21 9.96 6.39
N ALA A 156 2.24 10.34 5.65
CA ALA A 156 2.26 11.58 4.88
C ALA A 156 1.18 11.60 3.79
N GLY A 157 1.01 10.51 3.03
CA GLY A 157 -0.02 10.37 2.01
C GLY A 157 -1.44 10.48 2.57
N LEU A 158 -1.70 9.83 3.72
CA LEU A 158 -2.97 9.95 4.44
C LEU A 158 -3.19 11.37 4.99
N GLY A 159 -2.15 12.02 5.52
CA GLY A 159 -2.23 13.42 5.95
C GLY A 159 -2.60 14.36 4.80
N LEU A 160 -1.95 14.20 3.65
CA LEU A 160 -2.27 14.95 2.43
C LEU A 160 -3.69 14.69 1.94
N LEU A 161 -4.17 13.44 2.02
CA LEU A 161 -5.54 13.09 1.66
C LEU A 161 -6.56 13.89 2.49
N VAL A 162 -6.36 13.94 3.81
CA VAL A 162 -7.27 14.67 4.71
C VAL A 162 -7.26 16.18 4.45
N ILE A 163 -6.08 16.75 4.14
CA ILE A 163 -5.92 18.17 3.84
C ILE A 163 -6.56 18.54 2.49
N LEU A 164 -6.33 17.73 1.45
CA LEU A 164 -6.73 18.03 0.07
C LEU A 164 -8.16 17.58 -0.25
N PHE A 165 -8.69 16.58 0.45
CA PHE A 165 -10.04 16.03 0.24
C PHE A 165 -10.87 15.99 1.54
N PRO A 166 -11.15 17.14 2.19
CA PRO A 166 -11.80 17.16 3.50
C PRO A 166 -13.24 16.62 3.48
N SER A 167 -13.97 16.80 2.37
CA SER A 167 -15.37 16.38 2.25
C SER A 167 -15.53 14.86 2.13
N ALA A 168 -14.55 14.19 1.52
CA ALA A 168 -14.55 12.73 1.42
C ALA A 168 -14.23 12.06 2.77
N ALA A 169 -13.45 12.74 3.62
CA ALA A 169 -13.22 12.30 5.00
C ALA A 169 -14.46 12.45 5.89
N ARG A 170 -15.38 13.39 5.57
CA ARG A 170 -16.63 13.62 6.32
C ARG A 170 -17.78 12.69 5.91
N ASN A 171 -17.84 12.25 4.66
CA ASN A 171 -18.89 11.34 4.18
C ASN A 171 -18.81 9.92 4.81
N ALA A 172 -17.75 9.62 5.54
CA ALA A 172 -17.65 8.41 6.36
C ALA A 172 -18.41 8.52 7.71
N ASP A 173 -18.77 9.73 8.15
CA ASP A 173 -19.53 9.99 9.38
C ASP A 173 -21.05 10.19 9.13
N ASP A 174 -21.48 10.38 7.88
CA ASP A 174 -22.85 10.85 7.55
C ASP A 174 -23.83 9.72 7.16
N ILE A 175 -23.45 8.45 7.39
CA ILE A 175 -24.34 7.29 7.22
C ILE A 175 -24.62 6.72 8.61
N VAL A 176 -25.90 6.82 9.04
CA VAL A 176 -26.51 6.43 10.34
C VAL A 176 -26.43 7.56 11.39
N VAL A 177 -27.46 8.42 11.57
CA VAL A 177 -28.79 8.08 12.14
C VAL A 177 -29.90 8.97 11.54
N PRO A 178 -30.97 8.41 10.94
CA PRO A 178 -32.25 9.09 10.86
C PRO A 178 -32.91 9.04 12.25
N HIS A 179 -32.96 10.15 12.97
CA HIS A 179 -33.93 10.29 14.04
C HIS A 179 -35.30 10.38 13.40
N SER A 180 -36.08 9.30 13.48
CA SER A 180 -37.52 9.40 13.34
C SER A 180 -38.02 10.36 14.42
N LEU A 181 -38.36 11.59 14.00
CA LEU A 181 -39.23 12.47 14.75
C LEU A 181 -40.58 11.77 14.89
N GLY A 182 -40.72 10.95 15.92
CA GLY A 182 -41.99 10.48 16.42
C GLY A 182 -42.75 11.68 16.98
N LYS A 183 -43.66 12.20 16.15
CA LYS A 183 -44.65 13.22 16.51
C LYS A 183 -45.34 12.87 17.82
N SER A 184 -45.47 13.85 18.70
CA SER A 184 -46.55 13.91 19.67
C SER A 184 -47.90 13.89 18.94
N SER A 185 -48.84 13.05 19.39
CA SER A 185 -50.25 13.39 19.69
C SER A 185 -51.19 12.20 19.45
N SER A 186 -51.62 11.56 20.54
CA SER A 186 -53.04 11.48 20.94
C SER A 186 -53.09 11.06 22.41
#